data_AF-A0A924D9Y7-F1
#
_entry.id   AF-A0A924D9Y7-F1
#
_cell.length_a   1.000
_cell.length_b   1.000
_cell.length_c   1.000
_cell.angle_alpha   90.00
_cell.angle_beta   90.00
_cell.angle_gamma   90.00
#
_symmetry.space_group_name_H-M   'P 1'
#
loop_
_entity.id
_entity.type
_entity.pdbx_description
1 polymer ?
#
loop_
_entity_poly.entity_id
_entity_poly.type
_entity_poly.pdbx_seq_one_letter_code
_entity_poly.pdbx_strand_id
1 'polypeptide(L)'
;MSHTKLAQVRERFSFSCGYCGVSETEVGGELTVDHFNPISAGGNDDDSNLIYACVRCNQYKGALRPESTNRDLQQRLLHPLIDDLSVHLRVHSDLYLLEAITEAGKFQIRALQLNRPQLIALREKRALMKMLEQRVEIAETEQRLLLKRLLERDEYIIRLEARLRQSTQNEPDSRY
;
A
#
# COMPACT_ATOMS: atom_id res chain seq x y z
N MET A 1 9.67 -28.02 -6.66
CA MET A 1 8.95 -28.00 -7.94
C MET A 1 7.93 -26.88 -7.89
N SER A 2 7.78 -26.11 -8.97
CA SER A 2 6.76 -25.05 -9.04
C SER A 2 5.36 -25.67 -9.05
N HIS A 3 4.43 -25.11 -8.28
CA HIS A 3 3.03 -25.55 -8.29
C HIS A 3 2.43 -25.31 -9.68
N THR A 4 1.61 -26.23 -10.19
CA THR A 4 1.04 -26.15 -11.55
C THR A 4 0.17 -24.91 -11.75
N LYS A 5 -0.50 -24.46 -10.67
CA LYS A 5 -1.34 -23.25 -10.65
C LYS A 5 -0.61 -21.96 -10.23
N LEU A 6 0.73 -21.93 -10.19
CA LEU A 6 1.49 -20.79 -9.66
C LEU A 6 1.08 -19.45 -10.30
N ALA A 7 0.99 -19.36 -11.63
CA ALA A 7 0.63 -18.13 -12.32
C ALA A 7 -0.75 -17.56 -11.90
N GLN A 8 -1.75 -18.44 -11.81
CA GLN A 8 -3.12 -18.08 -11.42
C GLN A 8 -3.19 -17.62 -9.96
N VAL A 9 -2.42 -18.26 -9.07
CA VAL A 9 -2.34 -17.88 -7.66
C VAL A 9 -1.60 -16.55 -7.51
N ARG A 10 -0.53 -16.31 -8.27
CA ARG A 10 0.21 -15.04 -8.30
C ARG A 10 -0.67 -13.84 -8.65
N GLU A 11 -1.39 -13.94 -9.76
CA GLU A 11 -2.26 -12.87 -10.26
C GLU A 11 -3.38 -12.55 -9.27
N ARG A 12 -4.02 -13.57 -8.70
CA ARG A 12 -5.11 -13.42 -7.72
C ARG A 12 -4.71 -12.60 -6.50
N PHE A 13 -3.46 -12.73 -6.06
CA PHE A 13 -2.93 -12.02 -4.91
C PHE A 13 -2.14 -10.76 -5.30
N SER A 14 -2.28 -10.27 -6.54
CA SER A 14 -1.57 -9.09 -7.04
C SER A 14 -0.06 -9.15 -6.75
N PHE A 15 0.54 -10.32 -7.01
CA PHE A 15 1.97 -10.57 -6.79
C PHE A 15 2.44 -10.29 -5.36
N SER A 16 1.54 -10.44 -4.38
CA SER A 16 1.78 -10.14 -2.97
C SER A 16 1.40 -11.31 -2.06
N CYS A 17 2.05 -11.41 -0.91
CA CYS A 17 1.77 -12.45 0.07
C CYS A 17 0.37 -12.22 0.67
N GLY A 18 -0.53 -13.19 0.55
CA GLY A 18 -1.88 -13.15 1.12
C GLY A 18 -1.92 -13.02 2.65
N TYR A 19 -0.82 -13.33 3.34
CA TYR A 19 -0.74 -13.25 4.79
C TYR A 19 -0.20 -11.93 5.32
N CYS A 20 0.96 -11.49 4.82
CA CYS A 20 1.65 -10.29 5.32
C CYS A 20 1.67 -9.13 4.35
N GLY A 21 1.19 -9.31 3.12
CA GLY A 21 1.09 -8.28 2.10
C GLY A 21 2.42 -7.87 1.46
N VAL A 22 3.53 -8.57 1.70
CA VAL A 22 4.80 -8.27 1.00
C VAL A 22 4.72 -8.65 -0.47
N SER A 23 5.20 -7.79 -1.36
CA SER A 23 5.21 -8.05 -2.81
C SER A 23 6.46 -8.79 -3.27
N GLU A 24 6.41 -9.37 -4.47
CA GLU A 24 7.58 -9.91 -5.16
C GLU A 24 8.71 -8.87 -5.29
N THR A 25 8.35 -7.62 -5.58
CA THR A 25 9.32 -6.53 -5.72
C THR A 25 9.99 -6.16 -4.40
N GLU A 26 9.30 -6.29 -3.28
CA GLU A 26 9.86 -6.02 -1.95
C GLU A 26 10.77 -7.15 -1.45
N VAL A 27 10.49 -8.40 -1.85
CA VAL A 27 11.35 -9.54 -1.50
C VAL A 27 12.44 -9.81 -2.55
N GLY A 28 12.33 -9.23 -3.74
CA GLY A 28 13.27 -9.41 -4.85
C GLY A 28 13.10 -10.74 -5.61
N GLY A 29 11.89 -11.31 -5.66
CA GLY A 29 11.65 -12.57 -6.35
C GLY A 29 10.25 -13.15 -6.15
N GLU A 30 9.98 -14.26 -6.81
CA GLU A 30 8.72 -14.99 -6.70
C GLU A 30 8.51 -15.56 -5.29
N LEU A 31 7.25 -15.59 -4.86
CA LEU A 31 6.81 -16.22 -3.62
C LEU A 31 6.38 -17.68 -3.89
N THR A 32 5.93 -18.35 -2.84
CA THR A 32 5.52 -19.75 -2.89
C THR A 32 4.00 -19.89 -2.86
N VAL A 33 3.48 -21.04 -3.31
CA VAL A 33 2.08 -21.42 -3.08
C VAL A 33 2.01 -22.18 -1.76
N ASP A 34 1.11 -21.77 -0.89
CA ASP A 34 0.78 -22.43 0.38
C ASP A 34 -0.64 -22.97 0.33
N HIS A 35 -0.85 -24.14 0.95
CA HIS A 35 -2.16 -24.73 1.14
C HIS A 35 -2.71 -24.29 2.49
N PHE A 36 -3.76 -23.46 2.50
CA PHE A 36 -4.35 -22.90 3.71
C PHE A 36 -4.68 -24.00 4.74
N ASN A 37 -5.41 -25.02 4.32
CA ASN A 37 -5.44 -26.32 4.97
C ASN A 37 -4.31 -27.20 4.40
N PRO A 38 -3.34 -27.66 5.21
CA PRO A 38 -2.23 -28.47 4.73
C PRO A 38 -2.69 -29.79 4.06
N ILE A 39 -1.96 -30.26 3.05
CA ILE A 39 -2.25 -31.55 2.39
C ILE A 39 -2.24 -32.71 3.40
N SER A 40 -1.33 -32.70 4.37
CA SER A 40 -1.27 -33.69 5.47
C SER A 40 -2.49 -33.68 6.40
N ALA A 41 -3.35 -32.68 6.26
CA ALA A 41 -4.60 -32.50 7.00
C ALA A 41 -5.84 -32.66 6.11
N GLY A 42 -5.69 -33.21 4.90
CA GLY A 42 -6.78 -33.38 3.93
C GLY A 42 -7.04 -32.15 3.06
N GLY A 43 -6.14 -31.17 3.03
CA GLY A 43 -6.19 -30.06 2.08
C GLY A 43 -6.02 -30.52 0.63
N ASN A 44 -6.59 -29.76 -0.30
CA ASN A 44 -6.58 -30.04 -1.73
C ASN A 44 -6.02 -28.86 -2.54
N ASP A 45 -5.89 -29.02 -3.86
CA ASP A 45 -5.42 -27.96 -4.76
C ASP A 45 -6.56 -27.06 -5.27
N ASP A 46 -7.66 -26.98 -4.51
CA ASP A 46 -8.76 -26.08 -4.84
C ASP A 46 -8.31 -24.63 -4.70
N ASP A 47 -8.85 -23.80 -5.57
CA ASP A 47 -8.51 -22.41 -5.69
C ASP A 47 -8.73 -21.61 -4.39
N SER A 48 -9.72 -21.98 -3.58
CA SER A 48 -9.93 -21.38 -2.25
C SER A 48 -8.81 -21.77 -1.26
N ASN A 49 -8.22 -22.96 -1.39
CA ASN A 49 -7.20 -23.46 -0.48
C ASN A 49 -5.78 -23.00 -0.83
N LEU A 50 -5.56 -22.41 -2.01
CA LEU A 50 -4.24 -21.98 -2.47
C LEU A 50 -4.00 -20.49 -2.17
N ILE A 51 -2.99 -20.21 -1.34
CA ILE A 51 -2.59 -18.86 -0.94
C ILE A 51 -1.21 -18.55 -1.53
N TYR A 52 -1.06 -17.36 -2.11
CA TYR A 52 0.28 -16.88 -2.46
C TYR A 52 0.98 -16.39 -1.20
N ALA A 53 2.10 -17.01 -0.83
CA ALA A 53 2.74 -16.79 0.46
C ALA A 53 4.25 -16.61 0.31
N CYS A 54 4.79 -15.57 0.94
CA CYS A 54 6.25 -15.44 1.06
C CYS A 54 6.82 -16.59 1.89
N VAL A 55 8.08 -16.95 1.59
CA VAL A 55 8.76 -18.11 2.21
C VAL A 55 8.65 -18.08 3.74
N ARG A 56 8.83 -16.90 4.35
CA ARG A 56 8.74 -16.76 5.82
C ARG A 56 7.34 -17.04 6.36
N CYS A 57 6.30 -16.46 5.77
CA CYS A 57 4.93 -16.70 6.25
C CYS A 57 4.49 -18.15 6.03
N ASN A 58 4.86 -18.73 4.88
CA ASN A 58 4.63 -20.15 4.62
C ASN A 58 5.32 -21.03 5.67
N GLN A 59 6.58 -20.74 6.01
CA GLN A 59 7.31 -21.44 7.07
C GLN A 59 6.70 -21.27 8.47
N TYR A 60 6.30 -20.05 8.84
CA TYR A 60 5.69 -19.79 10.15
C TYR A 60 4.33 -20.48 10.30
N LYS A 61 3.52 -20.50 9.24
CA LYS A 61 2.29 -21.28 9.21
C LYS A 61 2.60 -22.77 9.33
N GLY A 62 3.54 -23.27 8.53
CA GLY A 62 3.92 -24.67 8.49
C GLY A 62 2.69 -25.57 8.35
N ALA A 63 2.57 -26.56 9.24
CA ALA A 63 1.46 -27.49 9.30
C ALA A 63 0.31 -27.05 10.23
N LEU A 64 0.24 -25.77 10.66
CA LEU A 64 -0.93 -25.28 11.38
C LEU A 64 -2.18 -25.54 10.54
N ARG A 65 -3.17 -26.22 11.13
CA ARG A 65 -4.49 -26.34 10.51
C ARG A 65 -5.32 -25.13 10.92
N PRO A 66 -6.14 -24.58 10.01
CA PRO A 66 -7.01 -23.46 10.34
C PRO A 66 -8.04 -23.82 11.43
N GLU A 67 -8.38 -25.10 11.58
CA GLU A 67 -9.37 -25.60 12.55
C GLU A 67 -8.76 -26.20 13.84
N SER A 68 -7.43 -26.43 13.90
CA SER A 68 -6.84 -27.23 14.99
C SER A 68 -6.70 -26.52 16.34
N THR A 69 -7.23 -25.31 16.50
CA THR A 69 -7.20 -24.58 17.76
C THR A 69 -8.59 -24.06 18.14
N ASN A 70 -9.31 -24.93 18.86
CA ASN A 70 -10.45 -24.65 19.72
C ASN A 70 -11.81 -24.33 19.08
N ARG A 71 -12.85 -24.88 19.73
CA ARG A 71 -14.28 -24.83 19.35
C ARG A 71 -14.93 -23.44 19.43
N ASP A 72 -14.16 -22.41 19.77
CA ASP A 72 -14.55 -21.02 19.65
C ASP A 72 -13.83 -20.45 18.43
N LEU A 73 -14.58 -20.06 17.39
CA LEU A 73 -14.15 -19.50 16.08
C LEU A 73 -13.19 -18.28 16.15
N GLN A 74 -12.77 -17.92 17.35
CA GLN A 74 -11.92 -16.81 17.72
C GLN A 74 -10.42 -17.16 17.76
N GLN A 75 -9.98 -18.42 17.80
CA GLN A 75 -8.55 -18.79 17.81
C GLN A 75 -8.12 -19.54 16.55
N ARG A 76 -8.34 -18.93 15.38
CA ARG A 76 -8.02 -19.50 14.08
C ARG A 76 -7.16 -18.59 13.23
N LEU A 77 -6.56 -19.16 12.20
CA LEU A 77 -5.95 -18.37 11.13
C LEU A 77 -7.07 -17.73 10.29
N LEU A 78 -6.90 -16.46 9.91
CA LEU A 78 -7.82 -15.79 9.01
C LEU A 78 -7.46 -16.17 7.58
N HIS A 79 -8.49 -16.51 6.82
CA HIS A 79 -8.40 -16.88 5.43
C HIS A 79 -8.30 -15.62 4.56
N PRO A 80 -7.19 -15.39 3.84
CA PRO A 80 -6.98 -14.15 3.08
C PRO A 80 -8.03 -13.81 2.02
N LEU A 81 -8.69 -14.82 1.46
CA LEU A 81 -9.72 -14.64 0.41
C LEU A 81 -11.16 -14.58 0.95
N ILE A 82 -11.39 -14.93 2.22
CA ILE A 82 -12.75 -15.10 2.77
C ILE A 82 -12.98 -14.13 3.91
N ASP A 83 -12.00 -13.95 4.79
CA ASP A 83 -12.12 -13.06 5.94
C ASP A 83 -11.77 -11.63 5.58
N ASP A 84 -12.59 -10.69 6.05
CA ASP A 84 -12.25 -9.28 6.03
C ASP A 84 -11.21 -8.98 7.12
N LEU A 85 -9.94 -8.88 6.70
CA LEU A 85 -8.83 -8.60 7.60
C LEU A 85 -8.99 -7.24 8.33
N SER A 86 -9.72 -6.27 7.77
CA SER A 86 -9.89 -4.96 8.39
C SER A 86 -10.74 -4.98 9.67
N VAL A 87 -11.62 -5.99 9.80
CA VAL A 87 -12.41 -6.25 11.01
C VAL A 87 -11.53 -6.83 12.12
N HIS A 88 -10.41 -7.46 11.76
CA HIS A 88 -9.56 -8.20 12.69
C HIS A 88 -8.25 -7.50 13.03
N LEU A 89 -7.73 -6.67 12.12
CA LEU A 89 -6.39 -6.14 12.16
C LEU A 89 -6.39 -4.66 11.78
N ARG A 90 -5.57 -3.86 12.48
CA ARG A 90 -5.32 -2.45 12.17
C ARG A 90 -3.83 -2.17 12.26
N VAL A 91 -3.33 -1.24 11.45
CA VAL A 91 -1.96 -0.72 11.59
C VAL A 91 -1.97 0.46 12.57
N HIS A 92 -1.13 0.41 13.61
CA HIS A 92 -0.88 1.55 14.49
C HIS A 92 -0.12 2.64 13.72
N SER A 93 -0.57 3.90 13.81
CA SER A 93 -0.02 5.02 13.03
C SER A 93 1.46 5.28 13.29
N ASP A 94 1.87 5.26 14.56
CA ASP A 94 3.22 5.72 14.95
C ASP A 94 4.23 4.58 15.06
N LEU A 95 3.78 3.42 15.57
CA LEU A 95 4.64 2.25 15.78
C LEU A 95 4.69 1.30 14.57
N TYR A 96 3.79 1.49 13.59
CA TYR A 96 3.65 0.63 12.41
C TYR A 96 3.46 -0.87 12.71
N LEU A 97 3.04 -1.17 13.94
CA LEU A 97 2.64 -2.51 14.38
C LEU A 97 1.26 -2.84 13.86
N LEU A 98 1.03 -4.11 13.51
CA LEU A 98 -0.34 -4.61 13.45
C LEU A 98 -0.86 -4.81 14.87
N GLU A 99 -2.02 -4.23 15.13
CA GLU A 99 -2.83 -4.44 16.30
C GLU A 99 -4.02 -5.32 15.93
N ALA A 100 -4.36 -6.23 16.83
CA ALA A 100 -5.52 -7.07 16.65
C ALA A 100 -6.75 -6.45 17.32
N ILE A 101 -7.84 -6.39 16.56
CA ILE A 101 -9.17 -5.98 17.02
C ILE A 101 -9.90 -7.18 17.64
N THR A 102 -9.67 -8.38 17.09
CA THR A 102 -10.26 -9.63 17.58
C THR A 102 -9.21 -10.63 18.04
N GLU A 103 -9.64 -11.65 18.78
CA GLU A 103 -8.79 -12.78 19.15
C GLU A 103 -8.23 -13.54 17.93
N ALA A 104 -8.98 -13.60 16.83
CA ALA A 104 -8.51 -14.24 15.60
C ALA A 104 -7.37 -13.42 14.97
N GLY A 105 -7.47 -12.09 15.01
CA GLY A 105 -6.36 -11.21 14.67
C GLY A 105 -5.13 -11.42 15.57
N LYS A 106 -5.33 -11.59 16.89
CA LYS A 106 -4.24 -11.85 17.84
C LYS A 106 -3.56 -13.20 17.55
N PHE A 107 -4.35 -14.21 17.19
CA PHE A 107 -3.84 -15.51 16.78
C PHE A 107 -3.02 -15.38 15.50
N GLN A 108 -3.57 -14.75 14.46
CA GLN A 108 -2.91 -14.53 13.18
C GLN A 108 -1.56 -13.81 13.32
N ILE A 109 -1.51 -12.69 14.06
CA ILE A 109 -0.27 -11.94 14.26
C ILE A 109 0.82 -12.81 14.90
N ARG A 110 0.45 -13.59 15.93
CA ARG A 110 1.38 -14.47 16.64
C ARG A 110 1.83 -15.64 15.78
N ALA A 111 0.88 -16.35 15.16
CA ALA A 111 1.15 -17.55 14.37
C ALA A 111 2.08 -17.25 13.18
N LEU A 112 1.86 -16.13 12.49
CA LEU A 112 2.63 -15.75 11.29
C LEU A 112 3.77 -14.76 11.57
N GLN A 113 3.94 -14.37 12.83
CA GLN A 113 4.90 -13.34 13.27
C GLN A 113 4.80 -12.05 12.44
N LEU A 114 3.57 -11.53 12.28
CA LEU A 114 3.31 -10.39 11.39
C LEU A 114 3.91 -9.06 11.88
N ASN A 115 4.41 -9.00 13.11
CA ASN A 115 5.14 -7.86 13.67
C ASN A 115 6.65 -8.13 13.80
N ARG A 116 7.22 -9.02 13.01
CA ARG A 116 8.68 -9.12 12.90
C ARG A 116 9.29 -7.79 12.39
N PRO A 117 10.52 -7.42 12.80
CA PRO A 117 11.10 -6.10 12.52
C PRO A 117 11.06 -5.69 11.04
N GLN A 118 11.26 -6.64 10.12
CA GLN A 118 11.27 -6.37 8.68
C GLN A 118 9.90 -5.92 8.15
N LEU A 119 8.80 -6.43 8.71
CA LEU A 119 7.45 -6.04 8.30
C LEU A 119 7.04 -4.69 8.90
N ILE A 120 7.53 -4.37 10.10
CA ILE A 120 7.34 -3.04 10.72
C ILE A 120 8.04 -1.99 9.86
N ALA A 121 9.33 -2.19 9.57
CA ALA A 121 10.11 -1.30 8.72
C ALA A 121 9.50 -1.14 7.32
N LEU A 122 8.91 -2.21 6.77
CA LEU A 122 8.21 -2.12 5.49
C LEU A 122 6.94 -1.25 5.58
N ARG A 123 6.13 -1.41 6.62
CA ARG A 123 4.93 -0.58 6.82
C ARG A 123 5.29 0.88 7.04
N GLU A 124 6.34 1.15 7.82
CA GLU A 124 6.91 2.48 7.99
C GLU A 124 7.34 3.07 6.64
N LYS A 125 8.14 2.34 5.86
CA LYS A 125 8.55 2.75 4.52
C LYS A 125 7.35 3.07 3.61
N ARG A 126 6.33 2.20 3.60
CA ARG A 126 5.11 2.41 2.81
C ARG A 126 4.35 3.67 3.25
N ALA A 127 4.24 3.90 4.57
CA ALA A 127 3.61 5.10 5.10
C ALA A 127 4.37 6.37 4.70
N LEU A 128 5.70 6.37 4.82
CA LEU A 128 6.55 7.48 4.43
C LEU A 128 6.47 7.77 2.92
N MET A 129 6.55 6.73 2.08
CA MET A 129 6.41 6.86 0.63
C MET A 129 5.07 7.48 0.25
N LYS A 130 3.97 7.02 0.86
CA LYS A 130 2.64 7.59 0.62
C LYS A 130 2.57 9.07 1.01
N MET A 131 3.17 9.45 2.14
CA MET A 131 3.23 10.85 2.55
C MET A 131 4.06 11.70 1.57
N LEU A 132 5.18 11.16 1.09
CA LEU A 132 6.04 11.83 0.11
C LEU A 132 5.31 12.03 -1.22
N GLU A 133 4.63 11.01 -1.72
CA GLU A 133 3.82 11.08 -2.95
C GLU A 133 2.73 12.16 -2.84
N GLN A 134 1.99 12.19 -1.72
CA GLN A 134 1.00 13.23 -1.46
C GLN A 134 1.62 14.63 -1.41
N ARG A 135 2.80 14.77 -0.82
CA ARG A 135 3.53 16.05 -0.77
C ARG A 135 3.98 16.51 -2.14
N VAL A 136 4.45 15.60 -2.99
CA VAL A 136 4.82 15.89 -4.37
C VAL A 136 3.60 16.37 -5.15
N GLU A 137 2.47 15.66 -5.04
CA GLU A 137 1.22 16.03 -5.72
C GLU A 137 0.70 17.43 -5.31
N ILE A 138 0.76 17.74 -4.01
CA ILE A 138 0.41 19.08 -3.50
C ILE A 138 1.37 20.13 -4.07
N ALA A 139 2.68 19.88 -4.03
CA ALA A 139 3.68 20.82 -4.53
C ALA A 139 3.54 21.09 -6.03
N GLU A 140 3.27 20.06 -6.84
CA GLU A 140 3.00 20.20 -8.27
C GLU A 140 1.74 21.05 -8.54
N THR A 141 0.71 20.87 -7.71
CA THR A 141 -0.54 21.64 -7.82
C THR A 141 -0.32 23.11 -7.48
N GLU A 142 0.41 23.38 -6.39
CA GLU A 142 0.79 24.74 -5.99
C GLU A 142 1.65 25.42 -7.06
N GLN A 143 2.66 24.71 -7.58
CA GLN A 143 3.53 25.20 -8.64
C GLN A 143 2.73 25.58 -9.89
N ARG A 144 1.78 24.73 -10.31
CA ARG A 144 0.91 24.99 -11.47
C ARG A 144 0.08 26.25 -11.29
N LEU A 145 -0.46 26.48 -10.09
CA LEU A 145 -1.23 27.68 -9.78
C LEU A 145 -0.37 28.94 -9.77
N LEU A 146 0.84 28.86 -9.20
CA LEU A 146 1.78 29.97 -9.18
C LEU A 146 2.20 30.37 -10.60
N LEU A 147 2.50 29.40 -11.46
CA LEU A 147 2.86 29.65 -12.85
C LEU A 147 1.73 30.38 -13.59
N LYS A 148 0.47 29.96 -13.39
CA LYS A 148 -0.70 30.63 -13.96
C LYS A 148 -0.79 32.10 -13.52
N ARG A 149 -0.61 32.37 -12.22
CA ARG A 149 -0.65 33.74 -11.67
C ARG A 149 0.50 34.61 -12.18
N LEU A 150 1.68 34.04 -12.38
CA LEU A 150 2.82 34.78 -12.95
C LEU A 150 2.51 35.22 -14.39
N LEU A 151 1.99 34.31 -15.22
CA LEU A 151 1.59 34.64 -16.60
C LEU A 151 0.51 35.74 -16.64
N GLU A 152 -0.50 35.66 -15.79
CA GLU A 152 -1.54 36.68 -15.67
C GLU A 152 -0.96 38.06 -15.27
N ARG A 153 0.04 38.08 -14.38
CA ARG A 153 0.74 39.31 -13.98
C ARG A 153 1.61 39.86 -15.11
N ASP A 154 2.32 39.00 -15.84
CA ASP A 154 3.15 39.42 -16.97
C ASP A 154 2.30 40.06 -18.07
N GLU A 155 1.15 39.46 -18.41
CA GLU A 155 0.19 40.05 -19.35
C GLU A 155 -0.37 41.40 -18.87
N TYR A 156 -0.56 41.56 -17.56
CA TYR A 156 -1.02 42.82 -16.99
C TYR A 156 0.06 43.91 -17.07
N ILE A 157 1.31 43.58 -16.78
CA ILE A 157 2.46 44.49 -16.90
C ILE A 157 2.61 44.95 -18.35
N ILE A 158 2.59 44.03 -19.31
CA ILE A 158 2.67 44.36 -20.75
C ILE A 158 1.57 45.35 -21.15
N ARG A 159 0.33 45.14 -20.67
CA ARG A 159 -0.80 46.06 -20.93
C ARG A 159 -0.59 47.44 -20.30
N LEU A 160 -0.06 47.52 -19.08
CA LEU A 160 0.24 48.79 -18.43
C LEU A 160 1.35 49.56 -19.16
N GLU A 161 2.42 48.87 -19.57
CA GLU A 161 3.50 49.49 -20.33
C GLU A 161 3.03 50.05 -21.67
N ALA A 162 2.13 49.34 -22.36
CA ALA A 162 1.54 49.81 -23.61
C ALA A 162 0.73 51.10 -23.40
N ARG A 163 -0.05 51.19 -22.31
CA ARG A 163 -0.81 52.41 -21.95
C ARG A 163 0.10 53.58 -21.57
N LEU A 164 1.15 53.34 -20.78
CA LEU A 164 2.13 54.37 -20.41
C LEU A 164 2.80 54.96 -21.64
N ARG A 165 3.26 54.12 -22.58
CA ARG A 165 3.87 54.57 -23.85
C ARG A 165 2.93 55.46 -24.67
N GLN A 166 1.65 55.10 -24.75
CA GLN A 166 0.64 55.91 -25.44
C GLN A 166 0.38 57.25 -24.73
N SER A 167 0.43 57.29 -23.39
CA SER A 167 0.26 58.53 -22.62
C SER A 167 1.42 59.50 -22.79
N THR A 168 2.66 59.00 -22.79
CA THR A 168 3.88 59.82 -22.98
C THR A 168 4.02 60.39 -24.39
N GLN A 169 3.40 59.77 -25.40
CA GLN A 169 3.35 60.30 -26.77
C GLN A 169 2.30 61.41 -26.95
N ASN A 170 1.37 61.57 -25.99
CA ASN A 170 0.27 62.54 -26.05
C ASN A 170 0.47 63.76 -25.12
N GLU A 171 1.60 63.88 -24.41
CA GLU A 171 1.92 65.12 -23.69
C GLU A 171 2.40 66.19 -24.69
N PRO A 172 1.67 67.32 -24.85
CA PRO A 172 2.13 68.40 -25.70
C PRO A 172 3.34 69.09 -25.05
N ASP A 173 4.34 69.39 -25.88
CA ASP A 173 5.57 70.11 -25.53
C ASP A 173 5.23 71.48 -24.93
N SER A 174 5.02 71.53 -23.61
CA SER A 174 4.81 72.77 -22.86
C SER A 174 6.18 73.39 -22.62
N ARG A 175 6.71 74.05 -23.65
CA ARG A 175 7.81 75.01 -23.52
C ARG A 175 7.29 76.40 -23.83
N TYR A 176 7.42 77.24 -22.81
CA TYR A 176 7.16 78.68 -22.75
C TYR A 176 7.91 79.47 -23.83
#